data_AF-A0A178K8Z7-F1
#
_entry.id   AF-A0A178K8Z7-F1
#
_cell.length_a   1.000
_cell.length_b   1.000
_cell.length_c   1.000
_cell.angle_alpha   90.00
_cell.angle_beta   90.00
_cell.angle_gamma   90.00
#
_symmetry.space_group_name_H-M   'P 1'
#
loop_
_entity.id
_entity.type
_entity.pdbx_description
1 polymer ?
#
loop_
_entity_poly.entity_id
_entity_poly.type
_entity_poly.pdbx_seq_one_letter_code
_entity_poly.pdbx_strand_id
1 'polypeptide(L)'
;MRKILVLCSLIILGCNTSTSTSTSTSNDIESIEISYENIVETSVAKIPSHSSLPFIATAHLKNKSERDVTRDVHWISSDTSVATVSNTGLATGISEGVAKVIAQYQEIDSNTIELTVTGSQLWNLKLDFPQEYSGQLPKGVTFPLTVVATYDDMSKKEVMSDLTWTTSNPAIVTVSKFGVVKGNNLGTATVTAILNGKESNKLIVNVTDAVVTNITIQPNTKPLHTIPVGFTDSMVAVGTLSDGSELELKEGISWSSDNELIASVTKDGVVQAHNEGEVKIRAQYANTQSEPLSLVTSNASLDSIALSTQDGTHNLPKGNKLQIKAVGTFSDGYIKDITNDLLWSSDDEHVALISHSGMVSGIEIGQASISASFANIKTDFNLDVNNAPTHFEIVTLGSSTSHSSKTVTSGTILVEDKDITLVYRGDHIEVYVHSTAQYIQAEDAGHDFVVRRDEHNNIVGFSGYVKVYRTSKEHMYDDSFYTTFFAANSTRQQAIENTSYSGELLYSVLSEEDNKPLAIKHGRVTLDLSTGKPSCNVSGRDVYTCVDAEFYGKNFMSKLYDKNRRRQGDLYVKFYGENAEFASGYIYEEAYQGNAKKVDVFILTKQP
;
A
#
# COMPACT_ATOMS: atom_id res chain seq x y z
N MET A 1 47.60 56.01 14.20
CA MET A 1 47.57 57.43 14.59
C MET A 1 47.33 57.53 16.09
N ARG A 2 48.10 58.39 16.77
CA ARG A 2 48.00 58.87 18.19
C ARG A 2 48.28 57.81 19.29
N LYS A 3 49.48 57.81 19.90
CA LYS A 3 50.00 58.67 21.02
C LYS A 3 49.48 58.14 22.39
N ILE A 4 50.24 57.92 23.47
CA ILE A 4 51.43 58.61 23.98
C ILE A 4 52.00 57.89 25.25
N LEU A 5 53.32 58.10 25.49
CA LEU A 5 54.15 58.04 26.73
C LEU A 5 54.12 56.83 27.67
N VAL A 6 55.32 56.28 27.95
CA VAL A 6 55.94 56.30 29.31
C VAL A 6 57.46 56.49 29.19
N LEU A 7 57.99 57.31 30.10
CA LEU A 7 59.33 57.88 30.22
C LEU A 7 60.46 56.86 30.48
N CYS A 8 61.63 57.17 29.91
CA CYS A 8 62.94 56.76 30.41
C CYS A 8 63.31 57.51 31.70
N SER A 9 63.94 56.82 32.64
CA SER A 9 64.83 57.42 33.64
C SER A 9 65.99 56.48 33.93
N LEU A 10 67.19 56.95 33.57
CA LEU A 10 68.50 56.34 33.73
C LEU A 10 69.14 56.95 35.00
N ILE A 11 69.50 56.16 36.02
CA ILE A 11 70.46 56.58 37.08
C ILE A 11 71.39 55.41 37.44
N ILE A 12 72.57 55.48 36.82
CA ILE A 12 73.95 55.31 37.31
C ILE A 12 74.20 54.42 38.55
N LEU A 13 75.13 53.49 38.33
CA LEU A 13 75.85 52.68 39.32
C LEU A 13 76.56 53.51 40.41
N GLY A 14 76.32 53.15 41.67
CA GLY A 14 77.20 53.42 42.79
C GLY A 14 77.75 52.10 43.32
N CYS A 15 79.02 51.83 43.03
CA CYS A 15 79.79 50.74 43.61
C CYS A 15 80.06 51.06 45.09
N ASN A 16 79.66 50.18 46.01
CA ASN A 16 80.30 50.10 47.31
C ASN A 16 80.36 48.64 47.75
N THR A 17 81.49 48.03 47.41
CA THR A 17 81.99 46.80 48.00
C THR A 17 82.43 47.10 49.44
N SER A 18 81.54 46.86 50.39
CA SER A 18 81.94 46.55 51.76
C SER A 18 81.47 45.15 52.06
N THR A 19 82.43 44.22 51.99
CA THR A 19 82.39 42.90 52.59
C THR A 19 81.93 42.99 54.03
N SER A 20 80.65 42.73 54.28
CA SER A 20 80.20 42.13 55.52
C SER A 20 80.13 40.62 55.27
N THR A 21 81.18 39.93 55.71
CA THR A 21 81.10 38.51 56.01
C THR A 21 79.98 38.28 57.03
N SER A 22 78.81 37.89 56.55
CA SER A 22 77.86 37.08 57.32
C SER A 22 77.90 35.68 56.74
N THR A 23 78.87 34.90 57.18
CA THR A 23 78.69 33.45 57.29
C THR A 23 77.48 33.21 58.21
N SER A 24 76.31 32.96 57.63
CA SER A 24 75.22 32.27 58.30
C SER A 24 75.07 30.90 57.64
N THR A 25 75.85 29.98 58.20
CA THR A 25 75.57 28.57 58.38
C THR A 25 74.34 28.00 57.69
N SER A 26 74.62 27.19 56.68
CA SER A 26 73.80 26.13 56.09
C SER A 26 73.21 25.09 57.08
N ASN A 27 73.29 25.28 58.42
CA ASN A 27 73.00 24.25 59.43
C ASN A 27 71.94 24.64 60.49
N ASP A 28 71.15 25.69 60.23
CA ASP A 28 70.17 26.23 61.21
C ASP A 28 68.71 25.89 60.92
N ILE A 29 68.39 25.23 59.79
CA ILE A 29 67.03 24.74 59.49
C ILE A 29 66.75 23.50 60.36
N GLU A 30 65.66 23.54 61.12
CA GLU A 30 65.19 22.46 61.99
C GLU A 30 64.12 21.61 61.29
N SER A 31 63.21 22.23 60.53
CA SER A 31 62.23 21.53 59.69
C SER A 31 61.79 22.39 58.51
N ILE A 32 61.17 21.75 57.51
CA ILE A 32 60.53 22.41 56.37
C ILE A 32 59.05 22.04 56.41
N GLU A 33 58.21 23.04 56.17
CA GLU A 33 56.77 22.85 56.05
C GLU A 33 56.30 23.41 54.72
N ILE A 34 55.66 22.56 53.92
CA ILE A 34 54.95 22.96 52.72
C ILE A 34 53.46 23.19 53.05
N SER A 35 52.92 24.25 52.46
CA SER A 35 51.52 24.64 52.58
C SER A 35 51.00 25.19 51.24
N TYR A 36 49.69 25.32 51.11
CA TYR A 36 49.02 25.93 49.96
C TYR A 36 47.85 26.76 50.47
N GLU A 37 47.48 27.85 49.76
CA GLU A 37 46.35 28.72 50.13
C GLU A 37 46.37 29.29 51.58
N ASN A 38 47.54 29.35 52.23
CA ASN A 38 47.73 29.65 53.66
C ASN A 38 47.09 28.62 54.62
N ILE A 39 46.85 27.40 54.17
CA ILE A 39 46.35 26.29 54.97
C ILE A 39 47.55 25.46 55.43
N VAL A 40 47.82 25.49 56.73
CA VAL A 40 49.04 24.90 57.33
C VAL A 40 48.81 23.44 57.77
N GLU A 41 47.57 22.99 57.96
CA GLU A 41 47.27 21.70 58.64
C GLU A 41 46.65 20.60 57.77
N THR A 42 46.30 20.86 56.50
CA THR A 42 45.66 19.83 55.65
C THR A 42 46.69 18.99 54.90
N SER A 43 46.62 17.67 55.05
CA SER A 43 47.48 16.73 54.31
C SER A 43 47.00 16.41 52.89
N VAL A 44 45.89 16.98 52.43
CA VAL A 44 45.26 16.67 51.13
C VAL A 44 44.86 17.93 50.39
N ALA A 45 45.43 18.14 49.20
CA ALA A 45 45.06 19.19 48.24
C ALA A 45 44.31 18.57 47.05
N LYS A 46 43.43 19.35 46.40
CA LYS A 46 42.66 18.89 45.22
C LYS A 46 42.70 19.91 44.10
N ILE A 47 43.02 19.46 42.88
CA ILE A 47 42.95 20.26 41.65
C ILE A 47 42.33 19.47 40.50
N PRO A 48 41.65 20.11 39.54
CA PRO A 48 41.32 19.46 38.26
C PRO A 48 42.57 19.14 37.44
N SER A 49 42.48 18.16 36.54
CA SER A 49 43.53 17.94 35.53
C SER A 49 43.84 19.24 34.77
N HIS A 50 45.11 19.46 34.43
CA HIS A 50 45.63 20.65 33.74
C HIS A 50 45.48 21.99 34.47
N SER A 51 44.93 22.00 35.70
CA SER A 51 44.95 23.15 36.59
C SER A 51 46.24 23.20 37.41
N SER A 52 46.53 24.35 38.01
CA SER A 52 47.72 24.54 38.85
C SER A 52 47.40 25.08 40.24
N LEU A 53 48.24 24.75 41.21
CA LEU A 53 48.15 25.16 42.60
C LEU A 53 49.54 25.56 43.12
N PRO A 54 49.73 26.78 43.62
CA PRO A 54 51.00 27.18 44.20
C PRO A 54 51.17 26.61 45.62
N PHE A 55 52.30 25.94 45.85
CA PHE A 55 52.80 25.59 47.16
C PHE A 55 53.85 26.60 47.63
N ILE A 56 53.90 26.83 48.94
CA ILE A 56 54.90 27.61 49.64
C ILE A 56 55.68 26.65 50.53
N ALA A 57 57.01 26.76 50.55
CA ALA A 57 57.87 26.04 51.49
C ALA A 57 58.44 27.03 52.53
N THR A 58 58.16 26.78 53.80
CA THR A 58 58.65 27.57 54.93
C THR A 58 59.64 26.75 55.73
N ALA A 59 60.86 27.26 55.91
CA ALA A 59 61.87 26.68 56.78
C ALA A 59 61.71 27.24 58.20
N HIS A 60 61.59 26.35 59.18
CA HIS A 60 61.61 26.68 60.61
C HIS A 60 63.04 26.56 61.12
N LEU A 61 63.61 27.66 61.60
CA LEU A 61 65.00 27.73 62.07
C LEU A 61 65.08 27.41 63.57
N LYS A 62 66.23 26.91 64.05
CA LYS A 62 66.48 26.58 65.48
C LYS A 62 66.24 27.75 66.45
N ASN A 63 66.34 28.99 65.97
CA ASN A 63 66.06 30.20 66.75
C ASN A 63 64.55 30.56 66.77
N LYS A 64 63.68 29.67 66.29
CA LYS A 64 62.22 29.82 66.15
C LYS A 64 61.77 30.88 65.15
N SER A 65 62.66 31.37 64.28
CA SER A 65 62.27 32.23 63.16
C SER A 65 61.95 31.41 61.92
N GLU A 66 61.09 31.95 61.06
CA GLU A 66 60.66 31.32 59.81
C GLU A 66 61.29 32.03 58.61
N ARG A 67 61.54 31.26 57.55
CA ARG A 67 62.03 31.78 56.28
C ARG A 67 61.33 31.09 55.10
N ASP A 68 60.86 31.87 54.14
CA ASP A 68 60.41 31.35 52.85
C ASP A 68 61.60 30.78 52.07
N VAL A 69 61.51 29.50 51.72
CA VAL A 69 62.49 28.74 50.96
C VAL A 69 61.87 28.13 49.69
N THR A 70 60.70 28.60 49.25
CA THR A 70 59.91 28.07 48.11
C THR A 70 60.73 27.89 46.83
N ARG A 71 61.72 28.77 46.60
CA ARG A 71 62.62 28.74 45.43
C ARG A 71 63.99 28.13 45.71
N ASP A 72 64.27 27.81 46.98
CA ASP A 72 65.54 27.27 47.46
C ASP A 72 65.46 25.74 47.62
N VAL A 73 64.25 25.16 47.70
CA VAL A 73 63.99 23.72 47.83
C VAL A 73 63.91 22.98 46.47
N HIS A 74 64.19 21.68 46.50
CA HIS A 74 63.88 20.76 45.41
C HIS A 74 62.48 20.18 45.60
N TRP A 75 61.56 20.55 44.71
CA TRP A 75 60.20 20.02 44.70
C TRP A 75 60.14 18.63 44.07
N ILE A 76 59.49 17.69 44.76
CA ILE A 76 59.35 16.30 44.36
C ILE A 76 57.87 15.95 44.27
N SER A 77 57.47 15.31 43.16
CA SER A 77 56.19 14.64 43.02
C SER A 77 56.42 13.13 43.00
N SER A 78 55.64 12.36 43.76
CA SER A 78 55.75 10.90 43.76
C SER A 78 55.33 10.25 42.44
N ASP A 79 54.52 10.95 41.64
CA ASP A 79 54.07 10.49 40.33
C ASP A 79 53.90 11.68 39.37
N THR A 80 54.91 11.90 38.54
CA THR A 80 54.92 12.97 37.53
C THR A 80 53.99 12.69 36.34
N SER A 81 53.40 11.50 36.23
CA SER A 81 52.33 11.23 35.25
C SER A 81 50.96 11.72 35.73
N VAL A 82 50.80 11.87 37.05
CA VAL A 82 49.60 12.42 37.70
C VAL A 82 49.73 13.92 37.92
N ALA A 83 50.84 14.40 38.51
CA ALA A 83 51.07 15.84 38.73
C ALA A 83 52.56 16.19 38.74
N THR A 84 52.92 17.35 38.20
CA THR A 84 54.29 17.91 38.27
C THR A 84 54.34 19.11 39.20
N VAL A 85 55.52 19.43 39.74
CA VAL A 85 55.75 20.65 40.52
C VAL A 85 56.98 21.36 39.98
N SER A 86 56.83 22.63 39.64
CA SER A 86 57.95 23.45 39.14
C SER A 86 58.92 23.84 40.25
N ASN A 87 60.10 24.33 39.89
CA ASN A 87 61.08 24.89 40.83
C ASN A 87 60.61 26.17 41.55
N THR A 88 59.41 26.67 41.24
CA THR A 88 58.79 27.82 41.92
C THR A 88 57.65 27.42 42.84
N GLY A 89 57.47 26.12 43.11
CA GLY A 89 56.38 25.60 43.94
C GLY A 89 55.03 25.48 43.24
N LEU A 90 54.93 25.83 41.95
CA LEU A 90 53.68 25.67 41.20
C LEU A 90 53.47 24.21 40.80
N ALA A 91 52.50 23.53 41.43
CA ALA A 91 52.05 22.20 41.03
C ALA A 91 51.05 22.27 39.88
N THR A 92 51.09 21.34 38.92
CA THR A 92 50.18 21.24 37.77
C THR A 92 49.69 19.80 37.62
N GLY A 93 48.38 19.60 37.58
CA GLY A 93 47.77 18.29 37.34
C GLY A 93 47.93 17.85 35.87
N ILE A 94 48.17 16.57 35.63
CA ILE A 94 48.38 15.99 34.29
C ILE A 94 47.33 14.94 33.96
N SER A 95 47.06 14.02 34.88
CA SER A 95 46.05 12.98 34.72
C SER A 95 45.36 12.67 36.04
N GLU A 96 44.15 12.12 35.99
CA GLU A 96 43.38 11.76 37.18
C GLU A 96 44.14 10.75 38.05
N GLY A 97 44.28 11.06 39.33
CA GLY A 97 45.04 10.23 40.27
C GLY A 97 45.45 10.98 41.53
N VAL A 98 46.33 10.36 42.31
CA VAL A 98 46.88 10.96 43.54
C VAL A 98 48.40 10.95 43.45
N ALA A 99 49.02 12.12 43.63
CA ALA A 99 50.47 12.28 43.75
C ALA A 99 50.81 12.91 45.10
N LYS A 100 51.93 12.52 45.70
CA LYS A 100 52.46 13.12 46.93
C LYS A 100 53.46 14.21 46.56
N VAL A 101 53.30 15.39 47.15
CA VAL A 101 54.21 16.53 46.98
C VAL A 101 55.05 16.67 48.25
N ILE A 102 56.37 16.79 48.06
CA ILE A 102 57.37 17.01 49.12
C ILE A 102 58.35 18.08 48.62
N ALA A 103 58.84 18.94 49.51
CA ALA A 103 59.99 19.81 49.26
C ALA A 103 61.19 19.29 50.04
N GLN A 104 62.35 19.20 49.40
CA GLN A 104 63.60 18.78 50.01
C GLN A 104 64.61 19.92 49.99
N TYR A 105 65.23 20.21 51.13
CA TYR A 105 66.41 21.08 51.22
C TYR A 105 67.54 20.30 51.89
N GLN A 106 68.58 19.99 51.12
CA GLN A 106 69.67 19.12 51.57
C GLN A 106 69.13 17.74 52.02
N GLU A 107 69.36 17.34 53.27
CA GLU A 107 68.87 16.06 53.83
C GLU A 107 67.57 16.22 54.66
N ILE A 108 66.90 17.37 54.56
CA ILE A 108 65.66 17.67 55.28
C ILE A 108 64.49 17.63 54.29
N ASP A 109 63.57 16.69 54.51
CA ASP A 109 62.29 16.63 53.80
C ASP A 109 61.21 17.41 54.55
N SER A 110 60.26 17.98 53.81
CA SER A 110 59.07 18.61 54.39
C SER A 110 58.03 17.59 54.85
N ASN A 111 56.94 18.08 55.44
CA ASN A 111 55.67 17.33 55.46
C ASN A 111 55.25 16.93 54.03
N THR A 112 54.42 15.90 53.94
CA THR A 112 53.85 15.42 52.67
C THR A 112 52.43 15.94 52.48
N ILE A 113 52.13 16.45 51.29
CA ILE A 113 50.76 16.79 50.87
C ILE A 113 50.34 15.83 49.76
N GLU A 114 49.22 15.14 49.94
CA GLU A 114 48.58 14.34 48.91
C GLU A 114 47.80 15.27 47.96
N LEU A 115 48.30 15.47 46.75
CA LEU A 115 47.64 16.19 45.68
C LEU A 115 46.76 15.21 44.88
N THR A 116 45.45 15.30 45.06
CA THR A 116 44.47 14.57 44.24
C THR A 116 44.17 15.38 42.99
N VAL A 117 44.52 14.85 41.83
CA VAL A 117 44.11 15.39 40.53
C VAL A 117 42.79 14.74 40.17
N THR A 118 41.74 15.54 40.16
CA THR A 118 40.38 15.10 39.79
C THR A 118 40.19 15.12 38.27
N GLY A 119 39.49 14.11 37.74
CA GLY A 119 39.07 14.08 36.33
C GLY A 119 38.12 15.23 35.98
N SER A 120 38.00 15.59 34.70
CA SER A 120 37.12 16.68 34.27
C SER A 120 35.66 16.24 34.22
N GLN A 121 34.75 17.14 34.63
CA GLN A 121 33.32 16.85 34.70
C GLN A 121 32.61 17.27 33.41
N LEU A 122 31.64 16.47 32.97
CA LEU A 122 30.87 16.77 31.76
C LEU A 122 30.03 18.05 31.97
N TRP A 123 30.39 19.12 31.27
CA TRP A 123 29.70 20.40 31.34
C TRP A 123 28.52 20.47 30.36
N ASN A 124 28.79 20.13 29.09
CA ASN A 124 27.82 20.23 28.01
C ASN A 124 27.98 19.09 27.00
N LEU A 125 26.87 18.73 26.34
CA LEU A 125 26.84 17.77 25.25
C LEU A 125 26.24 18.47 24.02
N LYS A 126 26.93 18.42 22.88
CA LYS A 126 26.44 18.99 21.62
C LYS A 126 26.29 17.88 20.59
N LEU A 127 25.09 17.74 20.05
CA LEU A 127 24.78 16.90 18.91
C LEU A 127 25.03 17.72 17.63
N ASP A 128 25.91 17.23 16.78
CA ASP A 128 26.27 17.82 15.50
C ASP A 128 25.78 16.92 14.35
N PHE A 129 25.31 17.54 13.27
CA PHE A 129 24.67 16.87 12.14
C PHE A 129 24.70 17.71 10.86
N PRO A 130 24.76 17.09 9.68
CA PRO A 130 24.68 17.82 8.42
C PRO A 130 23.36 18.56 8.29
N GLN A 131 23.41 19.84 7.90
CA GLN A 131 22.20 20.69 7.80
C GLN A 131 21.23 20.22 6.70
N GLU A 132 21.71 19.50 5.69
CA GLU A 132 20.88 18.93 4.62
C GLU A 132 19.86 17.88 5.12
N TYR A 133 20.12 17.24 6.27
CA TYR A 133 19.18 16.32 6.94
C TYR A 133 18.47 16.97 8.13
N SER A 134 18.79 18.23 8.44
CA SER A 134 18.04 19.02 9.40
C SER A 134 16.77 19.51 8.73
N GLY A 135 15.63 18.98 9.13
CA GLY A 135 14.37 19.25 8.45
C GLY A 135 13.87 18.02 7.71
N GLN A 136 14.39 17.70 6.52
CA GLN A 136 13.81 16.65 5.66
C GLN A 136 14.71 15.43 5.51
N LEU A 137 14.14 14.23 5.67
CA LEU A 137 14.81 12.96 5.44
C LEU A 137 13.88 12.04 4.63
N PRO A 138 14.22 11.67 3.39
CA PRO A 138 13.42 10.70 2.65
C PRO A 138 13.37 9.36 3.39
N LYS A 139 12.19 8.72 3.37
CA LYS A 139 12.02 7.40 3.97
C LYS A 139 13.06 6.41 3.44
N GLY A 140 13.64 5.63 4.34
CA GLY A 140 14.69 4.65 4.04
C GLY A 140 16.13 5.18 4.10
N VAL A 141 16.33 6.50 3.98
CA VAL A 141 17.65 7.11 4.03
C VAL A 141 18.22 7.05 5.45
N THR A 142 19.54 6.86 5.52
CA THR A 142 20.31 6.86 6.77
C THR A 142 21.42 7.90 6.75
N PHE A 143 21.74 8.45 7.92
CA PHE A 143 22.91 9.32 8.08
C PHE A 143 23.50 9.19 9.49
N PRO A 144 24.83 9.37 9.65
CA PRO A 144 25.47 9.33 10.97
C PRO A 144 25.34 10.67 11.70
N LEU A 145 25.29 10.61 13.03
CA LEU A 145 25.39 11.74 13.94
C LEU A 145 26.75 11.76 14.63
N THR A 146 27.25 12.94 14.96
CA THR A 146 28.44 13.12 15.79
C THR A 146 28.08 13.87 17.08
N VAL A 147 28.73 13.52 18.19
CA VAL A 147 28.47 14.15 19.49
C VAL A 147 29.77 14.66 20.08
N VAL A 148 29.77 15.92 20.49
CA VAL A 148 30.92 16.58 21.13
C VAL A 148 30.58 16.88 22.58
N ALA A 149 31.28 16.23 23.50
CA ALA A 149 31.29 16.56 24.91
C ALA A 149 32.21 17.76 25.16
N THR A 150 31.76 18.71 25.96
CA THR A 150 32.57 19.80 26.52
C THR A 150 32.62 19.60 28.04
N TYR A 151 33.81 19.67 28.60
CA TYR A 151 34.03 19.52 30.04
C TYR A 151 34.21 20.87 30.73
N ASP A 152 34.18 20.88 32.06
CA ASP A 152 34.34 22.08 32.91
C ASP A 152 35.70 22.78 32.77
N ASP A 153 36.75 22.03 32.42
CA ASP A 153 38.07 22.53 32.02
C ASP A 153 38.10 23.13 30.59
N MET A 154 36.94 23.23 29.93
CA MET A 154 36.74 23.66 28.54
C MET A 154 37.30 22.74 27.45
N SER A 155 37.87 21.59 27.81
CA SER A 155 38.28 20.58 26.83
C SER A 155 37.06 20.03 26.07
N LYS A 156 37.28 19.61 24.82
CA LYS A 156 36.25 19.02 23.95
C LYS A 156 36.68 17.66 23.45
N LYS A 157 35.74 16.71 23.45
CA LYS A 157 35.98 15.34 22.98
C LYS A 157 34.80 14.86 22.15
N GLU A 158 35.09 14.27 20.99
CA GLU A 158 34.09 13.54 20.23
C GLU A 158 33.78 12.21 20.93
N VAL A 159 32.50 11.92 21.09
CA VAL A 159 32.01 10.77 21.83
C VAL A 159 31.47 9.74 20.82
N MET A 160 32.21 8.64 20.66
CA MET A 160 31.87 7.57 19.70
C MET A 160 31.20 6.34 20.35
N SER A 161 31.18 6.28 21.68
CA SER A 161 30.62 5.19 22.49
C SER A 161 29.93 5.74 23.74
N ASP A 162 29.23 4.88 24.49
CA ASP A 162 28.63 5.21 25.81
C ASP A 162 27.49 6.23 25.79
N LEU A 163 27.02 6.60 24.59
CA LEU A 163 25.83 7.41 24.38
C LEU A 163 24.58 6.56 24.50
N THR A 164 23.60 7.08 25.25
CA THR A 164 22.21 6.62 25.16
C THR A 164 21.47 7.52 24.19
N TRP A 165 20.97 6.92 23.10
CA TRP A 165 20.18 7.62 22.10
C TRP A 165 18.68 7.49 22.38
N THR A 166 17.95 8.58 22.22
CA THR A 166 16.49 8.60 22.38
C THR A 166 15.82 9.21 21.15
N THR A 167 14.62 8.70 20.82
CA THR A 167 13.75 9.22 19.76
C THR A 167 12.36 9.44 20.34
N SER A 168 11.69 10.53 19.96
CA SER A 168 10.31 10.79 20.40
C SER A 168 9.29 9.81 19.81
N ASN A 169 9.61 9.20 18.66
CA ASN A 169 8.75 8.19 18.03
C ASN A 169 9.59 7.21 17.18
N PRO A 170 9.87 5.99 17.67
CA PRO A 170 10.66 5.00 16.95
C PRO A 170 9.97 4.46 15.69
N ALA A 171 8.64 4.58 15.58
CA ALA A 171 7.94 4.21 14.35
C ALA A 171 8.26 5.17 13.20
N ILE A 172 8.58 6.44 13.49
CA ILE A 172 8.92 7.47 12.49
C ILE A 172 10.42 7.47 12.23
N VAL A 173 11.25 7.56 13.27
CA VAL A 173 12.72 7.61 13.17
C VAL A 173 13.36 6.71 14.20
N THR A 174 14.29 5.87 13.75
CA THR A 174 15.18 5.09 14.63
C THR A 174 16.60 5.67 14.61
N VAL A 175 17.33 5.43 15.69
CA VAL A 175 18.75 5.77 15.82
C VAL A 175 19.47 4.56 16.40
N SER A 176 20.55 4.13 15.73
CA SER A 176 21.33 2.97 16.15
C SER A 176 22.20 3.30 17.37
N LYS A 177 22.75 2.27 18.03
CA LYS A 177 23.72 2.46 19.12
C LYS A 177 24.98 3.24 18.72
N PHE A 178 25.26 3.32 17.41
CA PHE A 178 26.38 4.05 16.83
C PHE A 178 25.98 5.44 16.31
N GLY A 179 24.78 5.93 16.64
CA GLY A 179 24.32 7.25 16.22
C GLY A 179 23.90 7.33 14.75
N VAL A 180 23.56 6.21 14.11
CA VAL A 180 23.05 6.23 12.73
C VAL A 180 21.54 6.37 12.75
N VAL A 181 21.04 7.48 12.22
CA VAL A 181 19.61 7.80 12.10
C VAL A 181 19.04 7.13 10.85
N LYS A 182 17.80 6.63 10.92
CA LYS A 182 17.02 6.11 9.78
C LYS A 182 15.58 6.63 9.82
N GLY A 183 15.10 7.15 8.69
CA GLY A 183 13.68 7.47 8.49
C GLY A 183 12.87 6.23 8.13
N ASN A 184 11.84 5.90 8.90
CA ASN A 184 11.05 4.67 8.73
C ASN A 184 9.65 4.95 8.18
N ASN A 185 8.92 5.90 8.76
CA ASN A 185 7.56 6.28 8.35
C ASN A 185 7.43 7.79 8.31
N LEU A 186 6.50 8.28 7.50
CA LEU A 186 6.21 9.71 7.35
C LEU A 186 5.89 10.38 8.70
N GLY A 187 6.30 11.63 8.81
CA GLY A 187 6.02 12.48 9.98
C GLY A 187 7.29 12.93 10.68
N THR A 188 7.13 13.58 11.83
CA THR A 188 8.23 14.23 12.54
C THR A 188 8.58 13.52 13.84
N ALA A 189 9.88 13.34 14.09
CA ALA A 189 10.41 12.84 15.34
C ALA A 189 11.66 13.61 15.76
N THR A 190 11.97 13.61 17.06
CA THR A 190 13.16 14.27 17.60
C THR A 190 14.16 13.25 18.13
N VAL A 191 15.42 13.39 17.78
CA VAL A 191 16.54 12.58 18.27
C VAL A 191 17.37 13.37 19.27
N THR A 192 17.72 12.75 20.40
CA THR A 192 18.56 13.33 21.45
C THR A 192 19.61 12.32 21.92
N ALA A 193 20.84 12.78 22.13
CA ALA A 193 21.91 12.00 22.73
C ALA A 193 22.02 12.29 24.24
N ILE A 194 22.31 11.27 25.04
CA ILE A 194 22.47 11.38 26.48
C ILE A 194 23.80 10.73 26.89
N LEU A 195 24.62 11.47 27.64
CA LEU A 195 25.87 10.98 28.24
C LEU A 195 25.88 11.32 29.72
N ASN A 196 26.07 10.33 30.60
CA ASN A 196 26.11 10.51 32.06
C ASN A 196 24.94 11.35 32.61
N GLY A 197 23.73 11.16 32.06
CA GLY A 197 22.52 11.89 32.45
C GLY A 197 22.39 13.31 31.86
N LYS A 198 23.37 13.79 31.10
CA LYS A 198 23.31 15.08 30.38
C LYS A 198 22.76 14.88 28.98
N GLU A 199 21.69 15.61 28.63
CA GLU A 199 21.12 15.63 27.28
C GLU A 199 21.86 16.61 26.35
N SER A 200 21.90 16.28 25.06
CA SER A 200 22.35 17.18 23.99
C SER A 200 21.25 18.17 23.55
N ASN A 201 21.58 19.06 22.61
CA ASN A 201 20.54 19.68 21.78
C ASN A 201 19.74 18.61 20.99
N LYS A 202 18.52 18.97 20.60
CA LYS A 202 17.61 18.09 19.85
C LYS A 202 17.82 18.24 18.35
N LEU A 203 17.79 17.12 17.64
CA LEU A 203 17.65 17.07 16.19
C LEU A 203 16.18 16.79 15.84
N ILE A 204 15.55 17.65 15.06
CA ILE A 204 14.20 17.44 14.54
C ILE A 204 14.32 16.85 13.12
N VAL A 205 13.71 15.69 12.90
CA VAL A 205 13.70 14.97 11.61
C VAL A 205 12.26 14.86 11.13
N ASN A 206 11.94 15.45 9.98
CA ASN A 206 10.69 15.23 9.26
C ASN A 206 10.93 14.23 8.12
N VAL A 207 10.38 13.03 8.28
CA VAL A 207 10.48 11.98 7.27
C VAL A 207 9.47 12.27 6.16
N THR A 208 9.99 12.40 4.94
CA THR A 208 9.19 12.62 3.71
C THR A 208 9.05 11.33 2.92
N ASP A 209 8.31 11.38 1.82
CA ASP A 209 8.21 10.25 0.89
C ASP A 209 9.59 9.77 0.43
N ALA A 210 9.66 8.47 0.15
CA ALA A 210 10.87 7.87 -0.41
C ALA A 210 11.14 8.46 -1.81
N VAL A 211 12.42 8.64 -2.14
CA VAL A 211 12.84 9.24 -3.41
C VAL A 211 13.45 8.19 -4.33
N VAL A 212 13.35 8.37 -5.64
CA VAL A 212 13.93 7.46 -6.65
C VAL A 212 15.46 7.54 -6.58
N THR A 213 16.10 6.40 -6.32
CA THR A 213 17.57 6.26 -6.23
C THR A 213 18.18 5.58 -7.45
N ASN A 214 17.41 4.74 -8.14
CA ASN A 214 17.83 4.07 -9.38
C ASN A 214 16.64 3.89 -10.32
N ILE A 215 16.88 3.73 -11.62
CA ILE A 215 15.87 3.43 -12.64
C ILE A 215 16.32 2.22 -13.45
N THR A 216 15.42 1.27 -13.63
CA THR A 216 15.61 0.13 -14.52
C THR A 216 14.57 0.18 -15.63
N ILE A 217 15.01 -0.03 -16.87
CA ILE A 217 14.10 -0.20 -18.01
C ILE A 217 13.87 -1.70 -18.21
N GLN A 218 12.61 -2.10 -18.38
CA GLN A 218 12.26 -3.46 -18.74
C GLN A 218 11.15 -3.48 -19.81
N PRO A 219 11.11 -4.48 -20.69
CA PRO A 219 9.99 -4.64 -21.61
C PRO A 219 8.71 -4.98 -20.84
N ASN A 220 7.57 -4.50 -21.35
CA ASN A 220 6.27 -4.79 -20.76
C ASN A 220 5.92 -6.30 -20.84
N THR A 221 6.48 -6.99 -21.84
CA THR A 221 6.41 -8.44 -22.00
C THR A 221 7.81 -9.05 -21.92
N LYS A 222 8.00 -10.10 -21.11
CA LYS A 222 9.29 -10.79 -20.97
C LYS A 222 9.27 -12.13 -21.73
N PRO A 223 10.39 -12.55 -22.35
CA PRO A 223 11.69 -11.89 -22.41
C PRO A 223 11.71 -10.70 -23.39
N LEU A 224 12.77 -9.89 -23.38
CA LEU A 224 12.99 -8.88 -24.42
C LEU A 224 13.25 -9.60 -25.75
N HIS A 225 12.45 -9.26 -26.77
CA HIS A 225 12.60 -9.77 -28.12
C HIS A 225 13.15 -8.68 -29.05
N THR A 226 13.66 -9.10 -30.20
CA THR A 226 14.01 -8.19 -31.29
C THR A 226 12.73 -7.57 -31.86
N ILE A 227 12.75 -6.26 -32.15
CA ILE A 227 11.59 -5.57 -32.74
C ILE A 227 11.72 -5.57 -34.27
N PRO A 228 10.78 -6.17 -35.02
CA PRO A 228 10.76 -6.05 -36.47
C PRO A 228 10.52 -4.60 -36.91
N VAL A 229 11.21 -4.16 -37.97
CA VAL A 229 11.05 -2.81 -38.54
C VAL A 229 9.57 -2.54 -38.88
N GLY A 230 9.08 -1.37 -38.46
CA GLY A 230 7.68 -0.94 -38.64
C GLY A 230 6.76 -1.28 -37.46
N PHE A 231 7.23 -2.04 -36.47
CA PHE A 231 6.46 -2.41 -35.27
C PHE A 231 6.98 -1.72 -34.02
N THR A 232 6.19 -1.79 -32.94
CA THR A 232 6.51 -1.13 -31.67
C THR A 232 6.55 -2.10 -30.50
N ASP A 233 7.44 -1.88 -29.53
CA ASP A 233 7.33 -2.51 -28.20
C ASP A 233 7.19 -1.44 -27.13
N SER A 234 6.43 -1.76 -26.08
CA SER A 234 6.32 -0.90 -24.91
C SER A 234 7.35 -1.28 -23.85
N MET A 235 8.09 -0.29 -23.38
CA MET A 235 9.00 -0.39 -22.25
C MET A 235 8.39 0.29 -21.04
N VAL A 236 8.65 -0.24 -19.86
CA VAL A 236 8.30 0.39 -18.59
C VAL A 236 9.58 0.74 -17.83
N ALA A 237 9.55 1.88 -17.14
CA ALA A 237 10.62 2.28 -16.24
C ALA A 237 10.20 2.02 -14.80
N VAL A 238 11.04 1.28 -14.08
CA VAL A 238 10.84 0.96 -12.66
C VAL A 238 11.89 1.68 -11.85
N GLY A 239 11.45 2.57 -10.97
CA GLY A 239 12.28 3.28 -10.02
C GLY A 239 12.47 2.46 -8.74
N THR A 240 13.71 2.30 -8.29
CA THR A 240 14.02 1.82 -6.94
C THR A 240 14.05 3.00 -5.99
N LEU A 241 13.19 3.01 -4.97
CA LEU A 241 13.08 4.08 -3.99
C LEU A 241 14.12 3.94 -2.88
N SER A 242 14.36 5.04 -2.14
CA SER A 242 15.32 5.09 -1.03
C SER A 242 15.00 4.15 0.14
N ASP A 243 13.76 3.65 0.24
CA ASP A 243 13.36 2.62 1.19
C ASP A 243 13.47 1.18 0.65
N GLY A 244 13.98 1.03 -0.57
CA GLY A 244 14.16 -0.25 -1.26
C GLY A 244 12.92 -0.77 -1.97
N SER A 245 11.77 -0.10 -1.87
CA SER A 245 10.59 -0.46 -2.66
C SER A 245 10.75 -0.09 -4.14
N GLU A 246 9.95 -0.71 -5.00
CA GLU A 246 9.92 -0.43 -6.43
C GLU A 246 8.62 0.29 -6.83
N LEU A 247 8.72 1.21 -7.79
CA LEU A 247 7.61 1.98 -8.30
C LEU A 247 7.70 2.08 -9.84
N GLU A 248 6.63 1.75 -10.54
CA GLU A 248 6.52 2.03 -11.97
C GLU A 248 6.36 3.55 -12.20
N LEU A 249 7.27 4.13 -12.99
CA LEU A 249 7.31 5.56 -13.27
C LEU A 249 6.50 5.87 -14.54
N LYS A 250 5.29 6.42 -14.37
CA LYS A 250 4.37 6.75 -15.47
C LYS A 250 4.41 8.22 -15.88
N GLU A 251 4.74 9.12 -14.95
CA GLU A 251 4.75 10.56 -15.17
C GLU A 251 6.13 11.14 -14.83
N GLY A 252 6.48 12.27 -15.45
CA GLY A 252 7.75 12.97 -15.20
C GLY A 252 9.01 12.26 -15.73
N ILE A 253 8.83 11.14 -16.44
CA ILE A 253 9.89 10.41 -17.12
C ILE A 253 10.15 11.00 -18.51
N SER A 254 11.43 11.12 -18.88
CA SER A 254 11.86 11.40 -20.24
C SER A 254 12.64 10.22 -20.80
N TRP A 255 12.26 9.76 -21.98
CA TRP A 255 12.91 8.68 -22.71
C TRP A 255 13.82 9.25 -23.81
N SER A 256 14.88 8.52 -24.14
CA SER A 256 15.77 8.87 -25.25
C SER A 256 16.35 7.63 -25.92
N SER A 257 16.47 7.67 -27.25
CA SER A 257 17.26 6.73 -28.02
C SER A 257 18.64 7.32 -28.35
N ASP A 258 19.70 6.51 -28.32
CA ASP A 258 21.02 6.96 -28.81
C ASP A 258 21.10 7.01 -30.35
N ASN A 259 20.14 6.39 -31.05
CA ASN A 259 20.01 6.47 -32.50
C ASN A 259 18.53 6.36 -32.94
N GLU A 260 17.87 7.52 -33.04
CA GLU A 260 16.48 7.68 -33.49
C GLU A 260 16.25 7.21 -34.94
N LEU A 261 17.31 7.04 -35.76
CA LEU A 261 17.18 6.45 -37.10
C LEU A 261 17.01 4.93 -37.06
N ILE A 262 17.50 4.24 -36.02
CA ILE A 262 17.32 2.80 -35.84
C ILE A 262 16.00 2.54 -35.11
N ALA A 263 15.80 3.18 -33.95
CA ALA A 263 14.53 3.15 -33.25
C ALA A 263 14.29 4.44 -32.49
N SER A 264 13.05 4.93 -32.53
CA SER A 264 12.62 6.09 -31.74
C SER A 264 11.83 5.66 -30.52
N VAL A 265 11.84 6.46 -29.45
CA VAL A 265 11.05 6.18 -28.24
C VAL A 265 10.12 7.34 -27.92
N THR A 266 8.85 7.03 -27.67
CA THR A 266 7.83 8.02 -27.28
C THR A 266 7.97 8.40 -25.80
N LYS A 267 7.30 9.49 -25.40
CA LYS A 267 7.22 9.91 -23.99
C LYS A 267 6.63 8.85 -23.06
N ASP A 268 5.81 7.94 -23.60
CA ASP A 268 5.11 6.90 -22.85
C ASP A 268 5.89 5.58 -22.86
N GLY A 269 7.14 5.58 -23.35
CA GLY A 269 8.01 4.39 -23.36
C GLY A 269 7.74 3.42 -24.51
N VAL A 270 6.94 3.79 -25.51
CA VAL A 270 6.73 2.99 -26.72
C VAL A 270 7.90 3.21 -27.68
N VAL A 271 8.65 2.15 -27.97
CA VAL A 271 9.79 2.13 -28.90
C VAL A 271 9.32 1.66 -30.27
N GLN A 272 9.59 2.44 -31.31
CA GLN A 272 9.27 2.13 -32.71
C GLN A 272 10.55 1.85 -33.49
N ALA A 273 10.62 0.69 -34.15
CA ALA A 273 11.75 0.31 -34.99
C ALA A 273 11.61 0.88 -36.42
N HIS A 274 12.66 1.54 -36.91
CA HIS A 274 12.70 2.18 -38.23
C HIS A 274 13.70 1.51 -39.19
N ASN A 275 14.86 1.10 -38.70
CA ASN A 275 15.89 0.40 -39.48
C ASN A 275 16.50 -0.72 -38.65
N GLU A 276 17.00 -1.77 -39.31
CA GLU A 276 17.72 -2.86 -38.67
C GLU A 276 19.02 -2.38 -38.00
N GLY A 277 19.28 -2.86 -36.78
CA GLY A 277 20.48 -2.53 -36.01
C GLY A 277 20.30 -2.63 -34.50
N GLU A 278 21.36 -2.29 -33.76
CA GLU A 278 21.35 -2.17 -32.29
C GLU A 278 21.26 -0.70 -31.88
N VAL A 279 20.46 -0.43 -30.84
CA VAL A 279 20.21 0.90 -30.28
C VAL A 279 20.10 0.81 -28.77
N LYS A 280 20.42 1.90 -28.05
CA LYS A 280 20.29 1.97 -26.60
C LYS A 280 19.20 2.95 -26.20
N ILE A 281 18.27 2.47 -25.39
CA ILE A 281 17.20 3.28 -24.81
C ILE A 281 17.57 3.66 -23.37
N ARG A 282 17.32 4.92 -23.01
CA ARG A 282 17.48 5.44 -21.64
C ARG A 282 16.19 6.07 -21.15
N ALA A 283 16.01 6.01 -19.85
CA ALA A 283 14.94 6.66 -19.10
C ALA A 283 15.58 7.59 -18.07
N GLN A 284 15.02 8.77 -17.91
CA GLN A 284 15.47 9.77 -16.95
C GLN A 284 14.27 10.26 -16.15
N TYR A 285 14.40 10.30 -14.83
CA TYR A 285 13.43 10.88 -13.92
C TYR A 285 14.13 11.80 -12.93
N ALA A 286 13.73 13.07 -12.92
CA ALA A 286 14.44 14.13 -12.21
C ALA A 286 15.96 14.12 -12.52
N ASN A 287 16.82 13.83 -11.55
CA ASN A 287 18.28 13.76 -11.71
C ASN A 287 18.82 12.31 -11.83
N THR A 288 17.95 11.31 -11.81
CA THR A 288 18.33 9.89 -11.88
C THR A 288 18.14 9.38 -13.31
N GLN A 289 19.21 8.82 -13.89
CA GLN A 289 19.19 8.18 -15.22
C GLN A 289 19.25 6.67 -15.06
N SER A 290 18.58 5.92 -15.93
CA SER A 290 18.74 4.48 -16.04
C SER A 290 20.08 4.11 -16.68
N GLU A 291 20.53 2.89 -16.38
CA GLU A 291 21.45 2.20 -17.28
C GLU A 291 20.80 2.01 -18.67
N PRO A 292 21.60 2.02 -19.76
CA PRO A 292 21.05 1.88 -21.10
C PRO A 292 20.52 0.46 -21.31
N LEU A 293 19.31 0.34 -21.84
CA LEU A 293 18.79 -0.93 -22.36
C LEU A 293 19.24 -1.09 -23.81
N SER A 294 20.11 -2.05 -24.09
CA SER A 294 20.43 -2.47 -25.47
C SER A 294 19.23 -3.18 -26.08
N LEU A 295 18.83 -2.72 -27.27
CA LEU A 295 17.72 -3.23 -28.05
C LEU A 295 18.22 -3.57 -29.45
N VAL A 296 17.77 -4.69 -30.00
CA VAL A 296 18.03 -5.09 -31.38
C VAL A 296 16.75 -4.96 -32.18
N THR A 297 16.86 -4.47 -33.39
CA THR A 297 15.78 -4.42 -34.39
C THR A 297 16.15 -5.29 -35.59
N SER A 298 15.17 -5.94 -36.22
CA SER A 298 15.37 -6.84 -37.37
C SER A 298 14.56 -6.41 -38.58
N ASN A 299 14.97 -6.89 -39.75
CA ASN A 299 14.23 -6.73 -41.01
C ASN A 299 13.19 -7.85 -41.24
N ALA A 300 12.79 -8.59 -40.19
CA ALA A 300 11.80 -9.65 -40.30
C ALA A 300 10.47 -9.10 -40.83
N SER A 301 9.93 -9.73 -41.89
CA SER A 301 8.65 -9.32 -42.46
C SER A 301 7.50 -10.00 -41.73
N LEU A 302 6.36 -9.31 -41.63
CA LEU A 302 5.12 -9.94 -41.19
C LEU A 302 4.66 -10.94 -42.26
N ASP A 303 4.36 -12.18 -41.88
CA ASP A 303 3.87 -13.24 -42.77
C ASP A 303 2.35 -13.40 -42.70
N SER A 304 1.76 -13.27 -41.51
CA SER A 304 0.31 -13.42 -41.30
C SER A 304 -0.20 -12.68 -40.07
N ILE A 305 -1.51 -12.36 -40.08
CA ILE A 305 -2.25 -11.76 -38.96
C ILE A 305 -3.37 -12.72 -38.55
N ALA A 306 -3.42 -13.09 -37.27
CA ALA A 306 -4.52 -13.83 -36.66
C ALA A 306 -5.33 -12.90 -35.75
N LEU A 307 -6.64 -12.83 -35.96
CA LEU A 307 -7.56 -12.03 -35.14
C LEU A 307 -8.32 -12.94 -34.18
N SER A 308 -8.48 -12.49 -32.94
CA SER A 308 -9.22 -13.23 -31.90
C SER A 308 -9.86 -12.28 -30.90
N THR A 309 -10.90 -12.73 -30.23
CA THR A 309 -11.49 -12.08 -29.05
C THR A 309 -11.23 -12.96 -27.83
N GLN A 310 -11.37 -12.41 -26.62
CA GLN A 310 -11.08 -13.15 -25.38
C GLN A 310 -11.82 -14.49 -25.29
N ASP A 311 -13.09 -14.51 -25.72
CA ASP A 311 -13.97 -15.69 -25.65
C ASP A 311 -14.30 -16.28 -27.03
N GLY A 312 -13.62 -15.82 -28.10
CA GLY A 312 -13.91 -16.24 -29.48
C GLY A 312 -15.26 -15.79 -30.03
N THR A 313 -16.01 -14.95 -29.32
CA THR A 313 -17.30 -14.43 -29.76
C THR A 313 -17.17 -13.51 -30.97
N HIS A 314 -18.15 -13.62 -31.88
CA HIS A 314 -18.39 -12.73 -33.01
C HIS A 314 -19.64 -11.86 -32.80
N ASN A 315 -20.29 -11.95 -31.64
CA ASN A 315 -21.51 -11.22 -31.32
C ASN A 315 -21.20 -10.06 -30.38
N LEU A 316 -21.74 -8.88 -30.69
CA LEU A 316 -21.62 -7.68 -29.88
C LEU A 316 -22.99 -7.04 -29.63
N PRO A 317 -23.53 -7.08 -28.41
CA PRO A 317 -24.74 -6.33 -28.09
C PRO A 317 -24.57 -4.83 -28.39
N LYS A 318 -25.58 -4.23 -29.02
CA LYS A 318 -25.62 -2.79 -29.27
C LYS A 318 -25.34 -1.99 -27.99
N GLY A 319 -24.41 -1.03 -28.06
CA GLY A 319 -23.96 -0.19 -26.95
C GLY A 319 -22.78 -0.75 -26.16
N ASN A 320 -22.42 -2.03 -26.34
CA ASN A 320 -21.29 -2.64 -25.66
C ASN A 320 -19.99 -2.50 -26.47
N LYS A 321 -18.87 -2.90 -25.85
CA LYS A 321 -17.54 -2.92 -26.46
C LYS A 321 -16.96 -4.33 -26.50
N LEU A 322 -16.12 -4.60 -27.49
CA LEU A 322 -15.40 -5.85 -27.68
C LEU A 322 -13.96 -5.57 -28.09
N GLN A 323 -13.00 -6.16 -27.38
CA GLN A 323 -11.58 -6.06 -27.74
C GLN A 323 -11.23 -7.16 -28.74
N ILE A 324 -10.75 -6.77 -29.92
CA ILE A 324 -10.11 -7.69 -30.87
C ILE A 324 -8.60 -7.61 -30.65
N LYS A 325 -7.99 -8.77 -30.46
CA LYS A 325 -6.54 -8.95 -30.38
C LYS A 325 -6.01 -9.43 -31.73
N ALA A 326 -4.94 -8.81 -32.20
CA ALA A 326 -4.23 -9.23 -33.39
C ALA A 326 -2.84 -9.78 -33.05
N VAL A 327 -2.58 -11.01 -33.47
CA VAL A 327 -1.29 -11.68 -33.31
C VAL A 327 -0.65 -11.86 -34.67
N GLY A 328 0.56 -11.35 -34.84
CA GLY A 328 1.36 -11.49 -36.04
C GLY A 328 2.32 -12.66 -35.95
N THR A 329 2.50 -13.38 -37.06
CA THR A 329 3.63 -14.32 -37.26
C THR A 329 4.60 -13.69 -38.24
N PHE A 330 5.88 -13.63 -37.88
CA PHE A 330 6.95 -13.04 -38.69
C PHE A 330 7.80 -14.11 -39.39
N SER A 331 8.55 -13.69 -40.42
CA SER A 331 9.39 -14.55 -41.26
C SER A 331 10.52 -15.28 -40.51
N ASP A 332 10.90 -14.78 -39.34
CA ASP A 332 11.86 -15.41 -38.43
C ASP A 332 11.20 -16.37 -37.42
N GLY A 333 9.88 -16.59 -37.55
CA GLY A 333 9.06 -17.42 -36.66
C GLY A 333 8.64 -16.71 -35.37
N TYR A 334 9.01 -15.43 -35.17
CA TYR A 334 8.57 -14.69 -34.01
C TYR A 334 7.05 -14.46 -34.06
N ILE A 335 6.39 -14.62 -32.92
CA ILE A 335 4.96 -14.42 -32.75
C ILE A 335 4.76 -13.32 -31.73
N LYS A 336 4.03 -12.27 -32.12
CA LYS A 336 3.86 -11.07 -31.31
C LYS A 336 2.45 -10.52 -31.39
N ASP A 337 1.99 -9.97 -30.26
CA ASP A 337 0.80 -9.11 -30.24
C ASP A 337 1.13 -7.78 -30.94
N ILE A 338 0.47 -7.54 -32.06
CA ILE A 338 0.66 -6.36 -32.91
C ILE A 338 -0.61 -5.51 -32.96
N THR A 339 -1.52 -5.68 -32.00
CA THR A 339 -2.85 -5.02 -31.99
C THR A 339 -2.73 -3.50 -32.16
N ASN A 340 -1.71 -2.87 -31.58
CA ASN A 340 -1.49 -1.42 -31.65
C ASN A 340 -0.62 -0.98 -32.84
N ASP A 341 -0.06 -1.91 -33.61
CA ASP A 341 0.80 -1.65 -34.77
C ASP A 341 0.02 -1.69 -36.11
N LEU A 342 -1.24 -2.15 -36.08
CA LEU A 342 -2.07 -2.34 -37.26
C LEU A 342 -2.94 -1.13 -37.59
N LEU A 343 -3.27 -1.02 -38.89
CA LEU A 343 -4.34 -0.16 -39.36
C LEU A 343 -5.67 -0.89 -39.25
N TRP A 344 -6.52 -0.41 -38.36
CA TRP A 344 -7.88 -0.90 -38.15
C TRP A 344 -8.89 -0.10 -38.95
N SER A 345 -9.91 -0.78 -39.47
CA SER A 345 -11.06 -0.16 -40.12
C SER A 345 -12.31 -1.03 -39.98
N SER A 346 -13.47 -0.42 -40.10
CA SER A 346 -14.74 -1.13 -40.30
C SER A 346 -15.27 -0.82 -41.69
N ASP A 347 -15.90 -1.78 -42.34
CA ASP A 347 -16.65 -1.54 -43.57
C ASP A 347 -17.95 -0.75 -43.34
N ASP A 348 -18.50 -0.78 -42.12
CA ASP A 348 -19.66 0.01 -41.69
C ASP A 348 -19.53 0.51 -40.24
N GLU A 349 -18.97 1.72 -40.10
CA GLU A 349 -18.81 2.40 -38.81
C GLU A 349 -20.14 2.81 -38.15
N HIS A 350 -21.27 2.79 -38.88
CA HIS A 350 -22.59 3.02 -38.28
C HIS A 350 -23.07 1.77 -37.52
N VAL A 351 -22.60 0.59 -37.90
CA VAL A 351 -22.86 -0.68 -37.20
C VAL A 351 -21.82 -0.87 -36.10
N ALA A 352 -20.53 -0.79 -36.43
CA ALA A 352 -19.45 -1.04 -35.48
C ALA A 352 -18.25 -0.11 -35.67
N LEU A 353 -17.92 0.70 -34.67
CA LEU A 353 -16.76 1.60 -34.70
C LEU A 353 -15.55 0.94 -34.04
N ILE A 354 -14.40 0.90 -34.70
CA ILE A 354 -13.15 0.37 -34.15
C ILE A 354 -12.12 1.48 -33.89
N SER A 355 -11.44 1.39 -32.75
CA SER A 355 -10.31 2.27 -32.40
C SER A 355 -8.97 1.72 -32.88
N HIS A 356 -7.93 2.56 -32.87
CA HIS A 356 -6.56 2.16 -33.22
C HIS A 356 -5.97 1.06 -32.31
N SER A 357 -6.58 0.81 -31.15
CA SER A 357 -6.13 -0.22 -30.20
C SER A 357 -6.94 -1.51 -30.31
N GLY A 358 -7.69 -1.73 -31.39
CA GLY A 358 -8.50 -2.94 -31.60
C GLY A 358 -9.80 -3.01 -30.80
N MET A 359 -10.18 -1.95 -30.07
CA MET A 359 -11.45 -1.91 -29.32
C MET A 359 -12.60 -1.50 -30.24
N VAL A 360 -13.59 -2.39 -30.40
CA VAL A 360 -14.81 -2.19 -31.18
C VAL A 360 -15.95 -1.75 -30.27
N SER A 361 -16.78 -0.81 -30.72
CA SER A 361 -18.03 -0.38 -30.08
C SER A 361 -19.21 -0.68 -30.99
N GLY A 362 -20.23 -1.39 -30.48
CA GLY A 362 -21.44 -1.70 -31.25
C GLY A 362 -22.38 -0.49 -31.25
N ILE A 363 -22.69 0.06 -32.42
CA ILE A 363 -23.43 1.32 -32.59
C ILE A 363 -24.87 1.05 -33.04
N GLU A 364 -25.05 0.37 -34.17
CA GLU A 364 -26.35 -0.05 -34.69
C GLU A 364 -26.41 -1.55 -34.96
N ILE A 365 -27.61 -2.09 -34.97
CA ILE A 365 -27.83 -3.52 -35.23
C ILE A 365 -27.52 -3.81 -36.70
N GLY A 366 -26.70 -4.81 -36.95
CA GLY A 366 -26.27 -5.18 -38.28
C GLY A 366 -24.99 -6.01 -38.24
N GLN A 367 -24.49 -6.37 -39.41
CA GLN A 367 -23.19 -7.03 -39.53
C GLN A 367 -22.16 -6.03 -40.05
N ALA A 368 -20.96 -6.09 -39.49
CA ALA A 368 -19.81 -5.32 -39.95
C ALA A 368 -18.59 -6.23 -40.04
N SER A 369 -17.77 -6.04 -41.08
CA SER A 369 -16.45 -6.64 -41.21
C SER A 369 -15.40 -5.67 -40.66
N ILE A 370 -14.73 -6.08 -39.59
CA ILE A 370 -13.60 -5.35 -39.02
C ILE A 370 -12.31 -5.84 -39.68
N SER A 371 -11.60 -4.93 -40.34
CA SER A 371 -10.35 -5.20 -41.05
C SER A 371 -9.14 -4.74 -40.24
N ALA A 372 -8.15 -5.63 -40.10
CA ALA A 372 -6.82 -5.29 -39.60
C ALA A 372 -5.79 -5.45 -40.71
N SER A 373 -4.95 -4.44 -40.93
CA SER A 373 -4.01 -4.46 -42.05
C SER A 373 -2.65 -3.85 -41.72
N PHE A 374 -1.62 -4.38 -42.36
CA PHE A 374 -0.26 -3.85 -42.35
C PHE A 374 0.40 -4.14 -43.69
N ALA A 375 0.91 -3.10 -44.35
CA ALA A 375 1.40 -3.18 -45.73
C ALA A 375 0.40 -3.87 -46.68
N ASN A 376 0.76 -5.02 -47.24
CA ASN A 376 -0.07 -5.82 -48.15
C ASN A 376 -0.84 -6.96 -47.47
N ILE A 377 -0.70 -7.13 -46.15
CA ILE A 377 -1.40 -8.17 -45.39
C ILE A 377 -2.65 -7.58 -44.76
N LYS A 378 -3.79 -8.24 -44.99
CA LYS A 378 -5.08 -7.86 -44.45
C LYS A 378 -5.82 -9.12 -43.97
N THR A 379 -6.39 -9.06 -42.78
CA THR A 379 -7.29 -10.08 -42.23
C THR A 379 -8.58 -9.40 -41.78
N ASP A 380 -9.71 -10.06 -42.02
CA ASP A 380 -11.04 -9.59 -41.66
C ASP A 380 -11.64 -10.39 -40.50
N PHE A 381 -12.41 -9.72 -39.67
CA PHE A 381 -13.16 -10.27 -38.56
C PHE A 381 -14.63 -9.86 -38.68
N ASN A 382 -15.49 -10.81 -39.04
CA ASN A 382 -16.92 -10.56 -39.16
C ASN A 382 -17.57 -10.44 -37.77
N LEU A 383 -18.31 -9.37 -37.55
CA LEU A 383 -18.98 -9.04 -36.30
C LEU A 383 -20.49 -8.90 -36.54
N ASP A 384 -21.29 -9.52 -35.68
CA ASP A 384 -22.73 -9.33 -35.62
C ASP A 384 -23.08 -8.42 -34.43
N VAL A 385 -23.47 -7.18 -34.73
CA VAL A 385 -24.03 -6.28 -33.73
C VAL A 385 -25.52 -6.54 -33.64
N ASN A 386 -25.97 -7.09 -32.52
CA ASN A 386 -27.36 -7.47 -32.33
C ASN A 386 -28.03 -6.66 -31.23
N ASN A 387 -29.36 -6.61 -31.30
CA ASN A 387 -30.14 -6.36 -30.09
C ASN A 387 -29.78 -7.46 -29.12
N ALA A 388 -29.47 -7.17 -27.86
CA ALA A 388 -29.60 -8.20 -26.83
C ALA A 388 -31.11 -8.45 -26.65
N PRO A 389 -31.71 -9.55 -27.16
CA PRO A 389 -33.06 -9.85 -26.76
C PRO A 389 -32.95 -10.55 -25.40
N THR A 390 -33.87 -10.28 -24.49
CA THR A 390 -34.09 -11.12 -23.31
C THR A 390 -35.59 -11.34 -23.16
N HIS A 391 -36.04 -12.58 -22.95
CA HIS A 391 -37.46 -12.93 -22.88
C HIS A 391 -37.89 -13.06 -21.42
N PHE A 392 -38.86 -12.25 -21.00
CA PHE A 392 -39.35 -12.19 -19.63
C PHE A 392 -40.68 -12.92 -19.51
N GLU A 393 -40.83 -13.78 -18.52
CA GLU A 393 -42.14 -14.23 -18.03
C GLU A 393 -42.43 -13.57 -16.69
N ILE A 394 -43.54 -12.82 -16.60
CA ILE A 394 -43.91 -12.10 -15.38
C ILE A 394 -45.15 -12.77 -14.79
N VAL A 395 -45.08 -13.13 -13.50
CA VAL A 395 -46.18 -13.74 -12.76
C VAL A 395 -46.65 -12.77 -11.66
N THR A 396 -47.60 -11.91 -12.01
CA THR A 396 -48.19 -10.96 -11.07
C THR A 396 -49.20 -11.69 -10.18
N LEU A 397 -49.05 -11.58 -8.86
CA LEU A 397 -50.02 -12.09 -7.89
C LEU A 397 -50.70 -10.94 -7.13
N GLY A 398 -51.98 -11.16 -6.85
CA GLY A 398 -52.91 -10.29 -6.13
C GLY A 398 -54.26 -11.01 -6.05
N SER A 399 -55.38 -10.29 -5.91
CA SER A 399 -56.74 -10.87 -5.89
C SER A 399 -57.12 -11.72 -7.12
N SER A 400 -56.34 -11.66 -8.20
CA SER A 400 -56.37 -12.60 -9.33
C SER A 400 -54.94 -12.86 -9.83
N THR A 401 -54.61 -14.11 -10.16
CA THR A 401 -53.32 -14.47 -10.75
C THR A 401 -53.32 -14.19 -12.26
N SER A 402 -52.35 -13.41 -12.74
CA SER A 402 -52.22 -13.10 -14.17
C SER A 402 -50.81 -13.41 -14.68
N HIS A 403 -50.73 -13.99 -15.87
CA HIS A 403 -49.48 -14.39 -16.52
C HIS A 403 -49.26 -13.56 -17.78
N SER A 404 -48.07 -13.00 -17.94
CA SER A 404 -47.68 -12.31 -19.18
C SER A 404 -46.25 -12.64 -19.58
N SER A 405 -45.95 -12.53 -20.88
CA SER A 405 -44.59 -12.64 -21.39
C SER A 405 -44.24 -11.45 -22.29
N LYS A 406 -42.99 -10.99 -22.23
CA LYS A 406 -42.53 -9.81 -22.97
C LYS A 406 -41.05 -9.95 -23.35
N THR A 407 -40.70 -9.56 -24.56
CA THR A 407 -39.29 -9.35 -24.94
C THR A 407 -38.89 -7.95 -24.50
N VAL A 408 -37.76 -7.80 -23.81
CA VAL A 408 -37.35 -6.49 -23.30
C VAL A 408 -35.86 -6.25 -23.51
N THR A 409 -35.46 -4.99 -23.38
CA THR A 409 -34.08 -4.51 -23.38
C THR A 409 -33.78 -3.74 -22.09
N SER A 410 -32.52 -3.39 -21.83
CA SER A 410 -32.19 -2.54 -20.67
C SER A 410 -32.99 -1.22 -20.69
N GLY A 411 -33.49 -0.82 -19.52
CA GLY A 411 -34.37 0.33 -19.32
C GLY A 411 -35.86 0.08 -19.57
N THR A 412 -36.27 -1.16 -19.89
CA THR A 412 -37.67 -1.46 -20.20
C THR A 412 -38.54 -1.61 -18.94
N ILE A 413 -39.73 -1.02 -18.98
CA ILE A 413 -40.79 -1.23 -17.98
C ILE A 413 -41.35 -2.65 -18.12
N LEU A 414 -41.20 -3.43 -17.05
CA LEU A 414 -41.65 -4.81 -16.93
C LEU A 414 -43.10 -4.87 -16.46
N VAL A 415 -43.42 -4.14 -15.40
CA VAL A 415 -44.76 -4.04 -14.80
C VAL A 415 -45.05 -2.57 -14.55
N GLU A 416 -46.27 -2.15 -14.90
CA GLU A 416 -46.80 -0.84 -14.57
C GLU A 416 -48.21 -1.05 -14.02
N ASP A 417 -48.40 -0.69 -12.76
CA ASP A 417 -49.69 -0.62 -12.07
C ASP A 417 -49.84 0.80 -11.50
N LYS A 418 -51.05 1.17 -11.08
CA LYS A 418 -51.40 2.49 -10.53
C LYS A 418 -50.43 2.97 -9.45
N ASP A 419 -49.91 2.05 -8.63
CA ASP A 419 -49.11 2.38 -7.45
C ASP A 419 -47.63 1.93 -7.56
N ILE A 420 -47.24 1.14 -8.57
CA ILE A 420 -45.90 0.51 -8.66
C ILE A 420 -45.44 0.40 -10.12
N THR A 421 -44.15 0.66 -10.37
CA THR A 421 -43.48 0.37 -11.64
C THR A 421 -42.21 -0.47 -11.40
N LEU A 422 -42.05 -1.56 -12.17
CA LEU A 422 -40.83 -2.36 -12.19
C LEU A 422 -40.04 -2.10 -13.48
N VAL A 423 -38.76 -1.73 -13.37
CA VAL A 423 -37.91 -1.42 -14.52
C VAL A 423 -36.68 -2.33 -14.55
N TYR A 424 -36.44 -2.98 -15.68
CA TYR A 424 -35.22 -3.76 -15.89
C TYR A 424 -34.06 -2.87 -16.29
N ARG A 425 -32.90 -2.99 -15.64
CA ARG A 425 -31.68 -2.20 -15.93
C ARG A 425 -30.54 -3.01 -16.56
N GLY A 426 -30.80 -4.25 -16.97
CA GLY A 426 -29.82 -5.14 -17.60
C GLY A 426 -29.32 -6.24 -16.66
N ASP A 427 -28.93 -5.90 -15.44
CA ASP A 427 -28.43 -6.87 -14.45
C ASP A 427 -29.20 -6.86 -13.12
N HIS A 428 -30.10 -5.89 -12.94
CA HIS A 428 -30.99 -5.78 -11.78
C HIS A 428 -32.36 -5.20 -12.16
N ILE A 429 -33.31 -5.24 -11.22
CA ILE A 429 -34.65 -4.67 -11.34
C ILE A 429 -34.78 -3.54 -10.33
N GLU A 430 -35.23 -2.37 -10.79
CA GLU A 430 -35.59 -1.26 -9.94
C GLU A 430 -37.10 -1.27 -9.67
N VAL A 431 -37.47 -0.97 -8.43
CA VAL A 431 -38.86 -0.85 -7.98
C VAL A 431 -39.16 0.62 -7.71
N TYR A 432 -40.17 1.16 -8.38
CA TYR A 432 -40.66 2.51 -8.14
C TYR A 432 -42.06 2.41 -7.54
N VAL A 433 -42.26 3.09 -6.41
CA VAL A 433 -43.56 3.15 -5.74
C VAL A 433 -44.16 4.55 -5.92
N HIS A 434 -45.38 4.61 -6.43
CA HIS A 434 -46.05 5.84 -6.86
C HIS A 434 -47.28 6.23 -6.01
N SER A 435 -47.59 5.50 -4.92
CA SER A 435 -48.80 5.77 -4.12
C SER A 435 -48.73 7.09 -3.35
N THR A 436 -49.83 7.86 -3.40
CA THR A 436 -50.06 9.07 -2.61
C THR A 436 -51.34 8.99 -1.74
N ALA A 437 -52.06 7.87 -1.79
CA ALA A 437 -53.33 7.71 -1.09
C ALA A 437 -53.10 7.46 0.42
N GLN A 438 -53.70 8.28 1.29
CA GLN A 438 -53.51 8.21 2.75
C GLN A 438 -53.85 6.85 3.39
N TYR A 439 -54.64 6.03 2.71
CA TYR A 439 -55.09 4.72 3.20
C TYR A 439 -54.55 3.55 2.36
N ILE A 440 -53.67 3.78 1.38
CA ILE A 440 -52.93 2.74 0.66
C ILE A 440 -51.45 3.08 0.75
N GLN A 441 -50.77 2.50 1.73
CA GLN A 441 -49.32 2.62 1.81
C GLN A 441 -48.73 1.45 1.03
N ALA A 442 -47.96 1.80 0.00
CA ALA A 442 -47.04 0.90 -0.66
C ALA A 442 -45.62 1.31 -0.26
N GLU A 443 -44.83 0.33 0.16
CA GLU A 443 -43.43 0.50 0.54
C GLU A 443 -42.63 -0.63 -0.13
N ASP A 444 -41.46 -0.30 -0.67
CA ASP A 444 -40.49 -1.29 -1.13
C ASP A 444 -39.91 -1.99 0.10
N ALA A 445 -40.36 -3.22 0.34
CA ALA A 445 -39.97 -4.01 1.50
C ALA A 445 -38.82 -4.98 1.21
N GLY A 446 -38.18 -4.87 0.04
CA GLY A 446 -36.98 -5.62 -0.32
C GLY A 446 -37.13 -6.50 -1.55
N HIS A 447 -35.98 -6.81 -2.15
CA HIS A 447 -35.86 -7.53 -3.41
C HIS A 447 -34.79 -8.62 -3.30
N ASP A 448 -35.18 -9.89 -3.43
CA ASP A 448 -34.26 -11.01 -3.41
C ASP A 448 -34.23 -11.68 -4.77
N PHE A 449 -33.01 -11.88 -5.27
CA PHE A 449 -32.78 -12.31 -6.63
C PHE A 449 -31.69 -13.37 -6.70
N VAL A 450 -31.97 -14.46 -7.42
CA VAL A 450 -30.99 -15.49 -7.76
C VAL A 450 -30.64 -15.32 -9.23
N VAL A 451 -29.40 -14.91 -9.49
CA VAL A 451 -28.84 -14.78 -10.83
C VAL A 451 -28.19 -16.11 -11.23
N ARG A 452 -28.45 -16.56 -12.46
CA ARG A 452 -27.74 -17.68 -13.07
C ARG A 452 -26.91 -17.21 -14.25
N ARG A 453 -25.69 -17.72 -14.30
CA ARG A 453 -24.70 -17.41 -15.34
C ARG A 453 -24.24 -18.70 -16.01
N ASP A 454 -23.92 -18.63 -17.30
CA ASP A 454 -23.25 -19.72 -18.00
C ASP A 454 -21.75 -19.79 -17.65
N GLU A 455 -21.06 -20.75 -18.26
CA GLU A 455 -19.61 -20.95 -18.12
C GLU A 455 -18.78 -19.74 -18.59
N HIS A 456 -19.37 -18.88 -19.43
CA HIS A 456 -18.78 -17.65 -19.95
C HIS A 456 -19.22 -16.41 -19.15
N ASN A 457 -19.82 -16.60 -17.96
CA ASN A 457 -20.28 -15.56 -17.04
C ASN A 457 -21.42 -14.65 -17.57
N ASN A 458 -22.05 -15.00 -18.69
CA ASN A 458 -23.23 -14.31 -19.20
C ASN A 458 -24.44 -14.64 -18.34
N ILE A 459 -25.30 -13.67 -18.05
CA ILE A 459 -26.57 -13.94 -17.36
C ILE A 459 -27.45 -14.77 -18.29
N VAL A 460 -27.79 -15.99 -17.88
CA VAL A 460 -28.68 -16.90 -18.62
C VAL A 460 -30.07 -16.99 -18.02
N GLY A 461 -30.22 -16.63 -16.75
CA GLY A 461 -31.51 -16.60 -16.07
C GLY A 461 -31.46 -15.88 -14.75
N PHE A 462 -32.63 -15.53 -14.23
CA PHE A 462 -32.78 -14.77 -12.99
C PHE A 462 -34.14 -15.06 -12.41
N SER A 463 -34.22 -15.43 -11.14
CA SER A 463 -35.50 -15.60 -10.44
C SER A 463 -35.54 -14.65 -9.27
N GLY A 464 -36.68 -14.02 -9.07
CA GLY A 464 -36.81 -12.92 -8.14
C GLY A 464 -38.12 -12.86 -7.41
N TYR A 465 -38.05 -12.28 -6.22
CA TYR A 465 -39.21 -11.89 -5.45
C TYR A 465 -39.15 -10.40 -5.19
N VAL A 466 -40.27 -9.71 -5.46
CA VAL A 466 -40.42 -8.29 -5.18
C VAL A 466 -41.49 -8.04 -4.13
N LYS A 467 -40.97 -7.43 -3.07
CA LYS A 467 -41.51 -6.80 -1.89
C LYS A 467 -42.53 -5.68 -1.93
N VAL A 468 -43.84 -5.90 -2.09
CA VAL A 468 -44.77 -4.76 -1.92
C VAL A 468 -45.97 -5.06 -1.02
N TYR A 469 -46.18 -4.18 -0.04
CA TYR A 469 -47.32 -4.23 0.86
C TYR A 469 -48.37 -3.19 0.48
N ARG A 470 -49.66 -3.51 0.58
CA ARG A 470 -50.75 -2.54 0.42
C ARG A 470 -51.67 -2.58 1.64
N THR A 471 -51.60 -1.57 2.48
CA THR A 471 -52.53 -1.46 3.61
C THR A 471 -53.84 -0.81 3.17
N SER A 472 -54.98 -1.19 3.76
CA SER A 472 -56.25 -0.44 3.67
C SER A 472 -56.82 -0.22 5.07
N LYS A 473 -57.72 0.75 5.24
CA LYS A 473 -58.32 1.09 6.55
C LYS A 473 -59.02 -0.08 7.25
N GLU A 474 -59.46 -1.10 6.53
CA GLU A 474 -60.24 -2.22 7.08
C GLU A 474 -59.52 -3.57 6.98
N HIS A 475 -58.55 -3.75 6.07
CA HIS A 475 -57.79 -5.00 5.90
C HIS A 475 -56.36 -4.71 5.38
N MET A 476 -55.36 -5.44 5.88
CA MET A 476 -54.05 -5.51 5.23
C MET A 476 -54.13 -6.55 4.10
N TYR A 477 -53.84 -6.13 2.86
CA TYR A 477 -53.66 -7.05 1.74
C TYR A 477 -52.16 -7.13 1.40
N ASP A 478 -51.62 -8.35 1.39
CA ASP A 478 -50.25 -8.61 0.94
C ASP A 478 -50.30 -8.93 -0.56
N ASP A 479 -50.12 -7.92 -1.41
CA ASP A 479 -49.96 -8.08 -2.85
C ASP A 479 -48.45 -8.26 -3.15
N SER A 480 -47.94 -9.45 -2.85
CA SER A 480 -46.56 -9.83 -3.18
C SER A 480 -46.39 -10.14 -4.67
N PHE A 481 -45.38 -9.57 -5.33
CA PHE A 481 -45.11 -9.78 -6.76
C PHE A 481 -43.97 -10.78 -6.98
N TYR A 482 -44.18 -11.76 -7.86
CA TYR A 482 -43.19 -12.77 -8.20
C TYR A 482 -42.74 -12.57 -9.65
N THR A 483 -41.45 -12.74 -9.93
CA THR A 483 -40.95 -12.57 -11.29
C THR A 483 -39.85 -13.56 -11.60
N THR A 484 -39.92 -14.21 -12.77
CA THR A 484 -38.91 -15.15 -13.23
C THR A 484 -38.45 -14.76 -14.65
N PHE A 485 -37.18 -14.42 -14.77
CA PHE A 485 -36.53 -13.97 -16.00
C PHE A 485 -35.63 -15.05 -16.61
N PHE A 486 -35.53 -15.00 -17.94
CA PHE A 486 -34.54 -15.76 -18.70
C PHE A 486 -33.91 -14.93 -19.82
N ALA A 487 -32.64 -15.18 -20.11
CA ALA A 487 -31.95 -14.55 -21.24
C ALA A 487 -32.40 -15.15 -22.58
N ALA A 488 -32.40 -14.41 -23.71
CA ALA A 488 -33.08 -14.87 -24.93
C ALA A 488 -32.45 -16.02 -25.71
N ASN A 489 -31.31 -16.59 -25.30
CA ASN A 489 -30.91 -17.90 -25.83
C ASN A 489 -31.84 -19.04 -25.35
N SER A 490 -32.68 -18.76 -24.35
CA SER A 490 -33.62 -19.66 -23.71
C SER A 490 -34.88 -19.88 -24.56
N THR A 491 -34.72 -20.45 -25.76
CA THR A 491 -35.89 -20.89 -26.56
C THR A 491 -36.72 -21.92 -25.78
N ARG A 492 -38.04 -21.83 -25.86
CA ARG A 492 -38.95 -22.77 -25.15
C ARG A 492 -38.85 -24.17 -25.74
N GLN A 493 -38.26 -25.10 -25.00
CA GLN A 493 -38.11 -26.49 -25.41
C GLN A 493 -39.17 -27.41 -24.82
N GLN A 494 -39.29 -28.59 -25.43
CA GLN A 494 -39.95 -29.71 -24.76
C GLN A 494 -39.03 -30.26 -23.67
N ALA A 495 -39.65 -30.82 -22.63
CA ALA A 495 -38.92 -31.58 -21.64
C ALA A 495 -38.21 -32.77 -22.32
N ILE A 496 -36.97 -33.03 -21.95
CA ILE A 496 -36.18 -34.14 -22.50
C ILE A 496 -36.27 -35.31 -21.52
N GLU A 497 -36.74 -36.47 -21.98
CA GLU A 497 -36.78 -37.68 -21.15
C GLU A 497 -35.38 -38.10 -20.71
N ASN A 498 -35.29 -38.77 -19.54
CA ASN A 498 -34.04 -39.23 -18.93
C ASN A 498 -33.04 -38.10 -18.65
N THR A 499 -33.55 -36.92 -18.31
CA THR A 499 -32.73 -35.81 -17.81
C THR A 499 -33.11 -35.49 -16.37
N SER A 500 -32.14 -35.00 -15.60
CA SER A 500 -32.40 -34.51 -14.25
C SER A 500 -32.00 -33.05 -14.14
N TYR A 501 -32.66 -32.33 -13.24
CA TYR A 501 -32.43 -30.92 -12.98
C TYR A 501 -32.36 -30.67 -11.49
N SER A 502 -31.55 -29.70 -11.08
CA SER A 502 -31.54 -29.24 -9.70
C SER A 502 -31.30 -27.74 -9.62
N GLY A 503 -31.81 -27.12 -8.56
CA GLY A 503 -31.65 -25.69 -8.36
C GLY A 503 -32.14 -25.21 -7.01
N GLU A 504 -31.87 -23.94 -6.74
CA GLU A 504 -32.29 -23.27 -5.52
C GLU A 504 -33.75 -22.83 -5.62
N LEU A 505 -34.48 -23.02 -4.53
CA LEU A 505 -35.85 -22.55 -4.34
C LEU A 505 -35.83 -21.28 -3.52
N LEU A 506 -36.57 -20.26 -3.95
CA LEU A 506 -36.91 -19.11 -3.11
C LEU A 506 -38.38 -19.25 -2.69
N TYR A 507 -38.62 -19.32 -1.39
CA TYR A 507 -39.97 -19.44 -0.83
C TYR A 507 -40.22 -18.45 0.30
N SER A 508 -41.48 -18.05 0.44
CA SER A 508 -41.93 -17.13 1.48
C SER A 508 -42.45 -17.88 2.70
N VAL A 509 -42.22 -17.33 3.89
CA VAL A 509 -42.74 -17.87 5.14
C VAL A 509 -43.61 -16.84 5.85
N LEU A 510 -44.87 -17.19 6.10
CA LEU A 510 -45.75 -16.45 7.03
C LEU A 510 -45.16 -16.53 8.45
N SER A 511 -44.93 -15.38 9.08
CA SER A 511 -44.58 -15.29 10.51
C SER A 511 -45.82 -15.69 11.32
N GLU A 512 -45.68 -16.68 12.20
CA GLU A 512 -46.75 -17.08 13.13
C GLU A 512 -46.91 -16.09 14.31
N GLU A 513 -45.98 -15.13 14.45
CA GLU A 513 -46.03 -14.09 15.48
C GLU A 513 -46.18 -12.69 14.85
N ASP A 514 -47.25 -12.01 15.25
CA ASP A 514 -47.52 -10.56 15.24
C ASP A 514 -46.77 -9.70 14.20
N ASN A 515 -47.47 -9.34 13.12
CA ASN A 515 -47.19 -8.17 12.26
C ASN A 515 -45.73 -7.97 11.79
N LYS A 516 -44.96 -9.04 11.61
CA LYS A 516 -43.62 -8.99 11.00
C LYS A 516 -43.64 -9.45 9.55
N PRO A 517 -42.80 -8.87 8.68
CA PRO A 517 -42.82 -9.16 7.25
C PRO A 517 -42.40 -10.61 6.95
N LEU A 518 -42.98 -11.21 5.89
CA LEU A 518 -42.56 -12.53 5.34
C LEU A 518 -41.03 -12.58 5.21
N ALA A 519 -40.39 -13.60 5.80
CA ALA A 519 -38.96 -13.85 5.59
C ALA A 519 -38.78 -14.77 4.38
N ILE A 520 -37.84 -14.41 3.48
CA ILE A 520 -37.48 -15.22 2.32
C ILE A 520 -36.50 -16.29 2.78
N LYS A 521 -36.73 -17.53 2.37
CA LYS A 521 -35.88 -18.67 2.70
C LYS A 521 -35.46 -19.40 1.44
N HIS A 522 -34.28 -20.02 1.55
CA HIS A 522 -33.71 -20.85 0.51
C HIS A 522 -34.05 -22.32 0.73
N GLY A 523 -34.41 -22.99 -0.35
CA GLY A 523 -34.58 -24.43 -0.43
C GLY A 523 -33.89 -24.98 -1.68
N ARG A 524 -34.20 -26.23 -2.02
CA ARG A 524 -33.72 -26.89 -3.23
C ARG A 524 -34.85 -27.68 -3.87
N VAL A 525 -34.97 -27.55 -5.18
CA VAL A 525 -35.82 -28.38 -6.03
C VAL A 525 -34.93 -29.31 -6.84
N THR A 526 -35.29 -30.59 -6.90
CA THR A 526 -34.71 -31.57 -7.83
C THR A 526 -35.82 -32.20 -8.65
N LEU A 527 -35.59 -32.35 -9.95
CA LEU A 527 -36.51 -32.94 -10.91
C LEU A 527 -35.78 -34.06 -11.65
N ASP A 528 -36.37 -35.24 -11.72
CA ASP A 528 -35.89 -36.39 -12.48
C ASP A 528 -36.97 -36.80 -13.47
N LEU A 529 -36.67 -36.66 -14.76
CA LEU A 529 -37.59 -36.95 -15.87
C LEU A 529 -37.38 -38.35 -16.44
N SER A 530 -37.11 -39.34 -15.59
CA SER A 530 -36.98 -40.74 -16.01
C SER A 530 -38.23 -41.25 -16.74
N THR A 531 -38.00 -42.03 -17.80
CA THR A 531 -39.07 -42.52 -18.68
C THR A 531 -40.14 -43.29 -17.91
N GLY A 532 -41.40 -42.82 -17.97
CA GLY A 532 -42.56 -43.47 -17.36
C GLY A 532 -42.72 -43.30 -15.84
N LYS A 533 -41.76 -42.68 -15.15
CA LYS A 533 -41.83 -42.37 -13.71
C LYS A 533 -41.12 -41.05 -13.38
N PRO A 534 -41.55 -39.91 -13.94
CA PRO A 534 -40.96 -38.64 -13.56
C PRO A 534 -41.21 -38.39 -12.06
N SER A 535 -40.20 -37.85 -11.39
CA SER A 535 -40.27 -37.57 -9.96
C SER A 535 -39.62 -36.22 -9.65
N CYS A 536 -40.02 -35.62 -8.55
CA CYS A 536 -39.35 -34.45 -8.03
C CYS A 536 -39.40 -34.43 -6.51
N ASN A 537 -38.43 -33.70 -5.96
CA ASN A 537 -38.31 -33.44 -4.54
C ASN A 537 -38.10 -31.94 -4.34
N VAL A 538 -38.95 -31.36 -3.50
CA VAL A 538 -38.85 -29.97 -3.07
C VAL A 538 -38.47 -30.00 -1.60
N SER A 539 -37.32 -29.40 -1.26
CA SER A 539 -36.77 -29.39 0.09
C SER A 539 -36.51 -27.95 0.54
N GLY A 540 -36.76 -27.68 1.83
CA GLY A 540 -36.58 -26.35 2.42
C GLY A 540 -37.01 -26.39 3.87
N ARG A 541 -38.23 -25.92 4.16
CA ARG A 541 -38.86 -26.08 5.48
C ARG A 541 -39.35 -27.52 5.70
N ASP A 542 -40.04 -28.05 4.70
CA ASP A 542 -40.53 -29.43 4.64
C ASP A 542 -40.00 -30.10 3.37
N VAL A 543 -40.16 -31.43 3.29
CA VAL A 543 -39.82 -32.22 2.11
C VAL A 543 -41.12 -32.65 1.45
N TYR A 544 -41.32 -32.21 0.20
CA TYR A 544 -42.48 -32.59 -0.61
C TYR A 544 -42.06 -33.53 -1.73
N THR A 545 -42.87 -34.57 -1.92
CA THR A 545 -42.73 -35.52 -3.02
C THR A 545 -43.83 -35.28 -4.05
N CYS A 546 -43.43 -35.41 -5.31
CA CYS A 546 -44.31 -35.28 -6.46
C CYS A 546 -45.18 -36.53 -6.68
N VAL A 547 -46.47 -36.32 -6.86
CA VAL A 547 -47.50 -37.34 -7.15
C VAL A 547 -48.29 -36.88 -8.38
N ASP A 548 -48.78 -37.81 -9.20
CA ASP A 548 -49.48 -37.51 -10.47
C ASP A 548 -48.64 -36.59 -11.39
N ALA A 549 -47.36 -36.94 -11.55
CA ALA A 549 -46.42 -36.18 -12.38
C ALA A 549 -46.66 -36.46 -13.86
N GLU A 550 -47.04 -35.43 -14.61
CA GLU A 550 -47.48 -35.54 -16.00
C GLU A 550 -46.88 -34.44 -16.88
N PHE A 551 -46.73 -34.74 -18.17
CA PHE A 551 -46.36 -33.75 -19.19
C PHE A 551 -47.60 -33.17 -19.85
N TYR A 552 -47.69 -31.84 -19.89
CA TYR A 552 -48.75 -31.12 -20.59
C TYR A 552 -48.15 -30.22 -21.68
N GLY A 553 -48.10 -30.74 -22.91
CA GLY A 553 -47.42 -30.08 -24.02
C GLY A 553 -45.93 -29.92 -23.76
N LYS A 554 -45.44 -28.67 -23.68
CA LYS A 554 -44.03 -28.34 -23.36
C LYS A 554 -43.74 -28.18 -21.86
N ASN A 555 -44.72 -28.45 -20.99
CA ASN A 555 -44.64 -28.21 -19.56
C ASN A 555 -44.60 -29.53 -18.77
N PHE A 556 -44.02 -29.49 -17.57
CA PHE A 556 -44.12 -30.54 -16.58
C PHE A 556 -44.95 -30.06 -15.40
N MET A 557 -45.87 -30.89 -14.92
CA MET A 557 -46.75 -30.58 -13.80
C MET A 557 -46.81 -31.74 -12.81
N SER A 558 -46.93 -31.45 -11.52
CA SER A 558 -47.11 -32.48 -10.49
C SER A 558 -47.82 -31.94 -9.25
N LYS A 559 -48.57 -32.79 -8.54
CA LYS A 559 -49.11 -32.47 -7.22
C LYS A 559 -48.05 -32.72 -6.14
N LEU A 560 -47.95 -31.84 -5.17
CA LEU A 560 -47.02 -31.93 -4.05
C LEU A 560 -47.69 -32.50 -2.81
N TYR A 561 -47.05 -33.49 -2.19
CA TYR A 561 -47.49 -34.13 -0.96
C TYR A 561 -46.40 -34.12 0.10
N ASP A 562 -46.78 -33.93 1.36
CA ASP A 562 -45.85 -34.04 2.50
C ASP A 562 -45.52 -35.50 2.85
N LYS A 563 -44.60 -35.69 3.81
CA LYS A 563 -44.20 -37.01 4.34
C LYS A 563 -45.36 -37.85 4.89
N ASN A 564 -46.50 -37.23 5.23
CA ASN A 564 -47.70 -37.87 5.75
C ASN A 564 -48.76 -38.09 4.66
N ARG A 565 -48.42 -37.90 3.38
CA ARG A 565 -49.32 -37.99 2.22
C ARG A 565 -50.50 -37.02 2.26
N ARG A 566 -50.32 -35.83 2.82
CA ARG A 566 -51.29 -34.73 2.72
C ARG A 566 -50.93 -33.84 1.54
N ARG A 567 -51.92 -33.52 0.67
CA ARG A 567 -51.72 -32.60 -0.46
C ARG A 567 -51.39 -31.20 0.04
N GLN A 568 -50.34 -30.60 -0.52
CA GLN A 568 -49.84 -29.27 -0.14
C GLN A 568 -49.96 -28.27 -1.29
N GLY A 569 -49.94 -28.73 -2.54
CA GLY A 569 -49.96 -27.83 -3.67
C GLY A 569 -49.73 -28.49 -5.02
N ASP A 570 -49.44 -27.68 -6.02
CA ASP A 570 -49.11 -28.08 -7.38
C ASP A 570 -47.79 -27.42 -7.83
N LEU A 571 -46.97 -28.16 -8.55
CA LEU A 571 -45.70 -27.75 -9.14
C LEU A 571 -45.87 -27.61 -10.65
N TYR A 572 -45.42 -26.48 -11.21
CA TYR A 572 -45.42 -26.22 -12.65
C TYR A 572 -44.01 -25.91 -13.10
N VAL A 573 -43.51 -26.57 -14.15
CA VAL A 573 -42.16 -26.39 -14.68
C VAL A 573 -42.19 -26.21 -16.20
N LYS A 574 -41.35 -25.30 -16.69
CA LYS A 574 -41.09 -25.01 -18.10
C LYS A 574 -39.59 -25.13 -18.38
N PHE A 575 -39.24 -25.51 -19.61
CA PHE A 575 -37.86 -25.82 -20.02
C PHE A 575 -37.37 -24.87 -21.12
N TYR A 576 -36.08 -24.54 -21.05
CA TYR A 576 -35.46 -23.50 -21.87
C TYR A 576 -34.01 -23.82 -22.28
N GLY A 577 -33.55 -23.16 -23.35
CA GLY A 577 -32.20 -23.31 -23.92
C GLY A 577 -32.19 -24.34 -25.05
N GLU A 578 -31.17 -24.38 -25.90
CA GLU A 578 -31.19 -25.24 -27.11
C GLU A 578 -31.37 -26.74 -26.80
N ASN A 579 -30.82 -27.21 -25.67
CA ASN A 579 -30.89 -28.60 -25.23
C ASN A 579 -31.65 -28.79 -23.90
N ALA A 580 -32.62 -27.90 -23.63
CA ALA A 580 -33.32 -27.84 -22.34
C ALA A 580 -32.33 -27.79 -21.15
N GLU A 581 -31.34 -26.92 -21.23
CA GLU A 581 -30.27 -26.82 -20.24
C GLU A 581 -30.75 -26.18 -18.94
N PHE A 582 -31.86 -25.45 -19.01
CA PHE A 582 -32.45 -24.74 -17.88
C PHE A 582 -33.94 -25.05 -17.77
N ALA A 583 -34.46 -24.94 -16.56
CA ALA A 583 -35.89 -24.96 -16.29
C ALA A 583 -36.24 -23.90 -15.25
N SER A 584 -37.43 -23.33 -15.30
CA SER A 584 -38.03 -22.69 -14.11
C SER A 584 -39.37 -23.27 -13.84
N GLY A 585 -39.80 -23.06 -12.63
CA GLY A 585 -41.18 -23.26 -12.30
C GLY A 585 -41.62 -22.40 -11.15
N TYR A 586 -42.86 -22.67 -10.78
CA TYR A 586 -43.43 -22.17 -9.56
C TYR A 586 -44.22 -23.28 -8.85
N ILE A 587 -44.32 -23.16 -7.54
CA ILE A 587 -45.13 -24.01 -6.67
C ILE A 587 -46.32 -23.19 -6.24
N TYR A 588 -47.52 -23.74 -6.33
CA TYR A 588 -48.74 -23.17 -5.81
C TYR A 588 -49.18 -23.95 -4.57
N GLU A 589 -49.12 -23.35 -3.37
CA GLU A 589 -49.65 -23.97 -2.15
C GLU A 589 -51.15 -23.66 -1.99
N GLU A 590 -51.98 -24.70 -1.89
CA GLU A 590 -53.42 -24.53 -1.62
C GLU A 590 -53.68 -24.29 -0.14
N ALA A 591 -54.33 -23.17 0.20
CA ALA A 591 -54.90 -22.96 1.53
C ALA A 591 -56.39 -23.35 1.58
N TYR A 592 -56.85 -23.77 2.75
CA TYR A 592 -58.27 -24.00 3.04
C TYR A 592 -59.10 -22.76 2.62
N GLN A 593 -60.12 -22.96 1.79
CA GLN A 593 -61.04 -21.94 1.22
C GLN A 593 -60.63 -21.23 -0.09
N GLY A 594 -59.71 -21.80 -0.89
CA GLY A 594 -59.67 -21.51 -2.34
C GLY A 594 -58.94 -20.23 -2.78
N ASN A 595 -58.28 -19.51 -1.86
CA ASN A 595 -57.35 -18.44 -2.21
C ASN A 595 -55.90 -18.94 -2.08
N ALA A 596 -55.08 -18.69 -3.09
CA ALA A 596 -53.64 -18.90 -3.08
C ALA A 596 -53.02 -18.15 -1.90
N LYS A 597 -52.24 -18.81 -1.04
CA LYS A 597 -51.50 -18.09 0.03
C LYS A 597 -50.01 -17.98 -0.24
N LYS A 598 -49.41 -18.85 -1.06
CA LYS A 598 -47.99 -18.81 -1.38
C LYS A 598 -47.69 -19.31 -2.78
N VAL A 599 -46.78 -18.60 -3.44
CA VAL A 599 -46.12 -19.09 -4.65
C VAL A 599 -44.63 -19.10 -4.38
N ASP A 600 -43.97 -20.22 -4.68
CA ASP A 600 -42.51 -20.32 -4.57
C ASP A 600 -41.93 -20.44 -5.97
N VAL A 601 -40.83 -19.75 -6.26
CA VAL A 601 -40.22 -19.73 -7.58
C VAL A 601 -38.81 -20.32 -7.54
N PHE A 602 -38.41 -20.95 -8.63
CA PHE A 602 -37.11 -21.60 -8.73
C PHE A 602 -36.60 -21.63 -10.16
N ILE A 603 -35.27 -21.67 -10.28
CA ILE A 603 -34.56 -21.98 -11.51
C ILE A 603 -33.73 -23.24 -11.28
N LEU A 604 -33.85 -24.20 -12.20
CA LEU A 604 -33.12 -25.45 -12.22
C LEU A 604 -32.14 -25.47 -13.40
N THR A 605 -31.02 -26.13 -13.18
CA THR A 605 -30.05 -26.45 -14.23
C THR A 605 -30.06 -27.95 -14.48
N LYS A 606 -29.98 -28.33 -15.75
CA LYS A 606 -29.79 -29.72 -16.16
C LYS A 606 -28.51 -30.27 -15.53
N GLN A 607 -28.60 -31.44 -14.94
CA GLN A 607 -27.44 -32.11 -14.36
C GLN A 607 -26.73 -32.94 -15.44
N PRO A 608 -25.39 -33.06 -15.36
CA PRO A 608 -24.59 -33.81 -16.31
C PRO A 608 -24.92 -35.31 -16.36
#